data_AF-F0Z7E6-F1
#
_entry.id   AF-F0Z7E6-F1
#
_cell.length_a   1.000
_cell.length_b   1.000
_cell.length_c   1.000
_cell.angle_alpha   90.00
_cell.angle_beta   90.00
_cell.angle_gamma   90.00
#
_symmetry.space_group_name_H-M   'P 1'
#
loop_
_entity.id
_entity.type
_entity.pdbx_description
1 polymer ?
#
loop_
_entity_poly.entity_id
_entity_poly.type
_entity_poly.pdbx_seq_one_letter_code
_entity_poly.pdbx_strand_id
1 'polypeptide(L)'
;MKGTPTVLNSVRQALALARIGVNADNRGDYAVAIHNYKEASNLLNSSEDLSTLNDEHYRTMMEKAKQYLDRAEMLETLMQQQNGNAPLKENFAFVEEIPTQSSGFLDPIPAFPSYKPFWLMRVLSKTIKSGAYLTPRLYIPKSIWQQTGCKFTAVETKIKSLEVLLDCLQNLKKLHADNSPLPFDKNSIEAVSKETDSFCTQLDVIQNGLHFHLSFIPEIKIEKVNEKGWANKMKKFGNSLAKGAVRLAPSSKLEGQDYIGLLNSVFEESQFLESWMNCCESLGHSNLSNRLRRVGEFFSVVICSFVMKDFTILLERFMRKSLQSFMTINKFK
;
A
#
# COMPACT_ATOMS: atom_id res chain seq x y z
N MET A 1 -3.72 -8.05 -51.92
CA MET A 1 -2.37 -8.65 -52.09
C MET A 1 -2.24 -9.82 -51.13
N LYS A 2 -2.09 -11.04 -51.64
CA LYS A 2 -1.84 -12.24 -50.83
C LYS A 2 -0.33 -12.31 -50.59
N GLY A 3 0.13 -12.17 -49.35
CA GLY A 3 1.55 -12.40 -49.02
C GLY A 3 1.96 -13.81 -49.43
N THR A 4 3.22 -14.00 -49.85
CA THR A 4 3.74 -15.32 -50.17
C THR A 4 3.72 -16.22 -48.91
N PRO A 5 3.42 -17.52 -49.06
CA PRO A 5 3.22 -18.43 -47.92
C PRO A 5 4.46 -18.54 -47.02
N THR A 6 5.65 -18.31 -47.56
CA THR A 6 6.94 -18.36 -46.85
C THR A 6 7.09 -17.22 -45.84
N VAL A 7 6.85 -15.97 -46.27
CA VAL A 7 6.93 -14.78 -45.41
C VAL A 7 5.88 -14.85 -44.28
N LEU A 8 4.66 -15.28 -44.63
CA LEU A 8 3.57 -15.41 -43.66
C LEU A 8 3.87 -16.47 -42.59
N ASN A 9 4.58 -17.54 -42.98
CA ASN A 9 5.03 -18.58 -42.04
C ASN A 9 6.15 -18.06 -41.13
N SER A 10 7.13 -17.34 -41.65
CA SER A 10 8.20 -16.72 -40.84
C SER A 10 7.62 -15.74 -39.82
N VAL A 11 6.65 -14.90 -40.22
CA VAL A 11 5.97 -13.96 -39.31
C VAL A 11 5.18 -14.70 -38.23
N ARG A 12 4.45 -15.76 -38.59
CA ARG A 12 3.72 -16.59 -37.61
C ARG A 12 4.66 -17.25 -36.61
N GLN A 13 5.79 -17.78 -37.07
CA GLN A 13 6.78 -18.42 -36.20
C GLN A 13 7.47 -17.40 -35.30
N ALA A 14 7.83 -16.23 -35.82
CA ALA A 14 8.38 -15.13 -35.04
C ALA A 14 7.41 -14.66 -33.95
N LEU A 15 6.11 -14.54 -34.25
CA LEU A 15 5.09 -14.17 -33.26
C LEU A 15 4.90 -15.23 -32.17
N ALA A 16 4.99 -16.52 -32.53
CA ALA A 16 4.93 -17.61 -31.56
C ALA A 16 6.13 -17.56 -30.60
N LEU A 17 7.34 -17.37 -31.13
CA LEU A 17 8.56 -17.22 -30.32
C LEU A 17 8.51 -15.96 -29.46
N ALA A 18 8.07 -14.82 -30.00
CA ALA A 18 7.90 -13.59 -29.23
C ALA A 18 6.90 -13.78 -28.07
N ARG A 19 5.82 -14.55 -28.27
CA ARG A 19 4.87 -14.87 -27.19
C ARG A 19 5.50 -15.74 -26.09
N ILE A 20 6.35 -16.69 -26.46
CA ILE A 20 7.12 -17.49 -25.50
C ILE A 20 8.10 -16.56 -24.74
N GLY A 21 8.77 -15.67 -25.46
CA GLY A 21 9.67 -14.65 -24.89
C GLY A 21 8.99 -13.77 -23.86
N VAL A 22 7.82 -13.20 -24.19
CA VAL A 22 7.01 -12.35 -23.28
C VAL A 22 6.61 -13.12 -22.01
N ASN A 23 6.19 -14.38 -22.16
CA ASN A 23 5.80 -15.18 -20.99
C ASN A 23 7.01 -15.53 -20.09
N ALA A 24 8.18 -15.76 -20.67
CA ALA A 24 9.41 -15.98 -19.91
C ALA A 24 9.89 -14.70 -19.20
N ASP A 25 9.84 -13.57 -19.89
CA ASP A 25 10.17 -12.24 -19.40
C ASP A 25 9.30 -11.85 -18.19
N ASN A 26 7.98 -12.03 -18.29
CA ASN A 26 7.04 -11.80 -17.18
C ASN A 26 7.28 -12.70 -15.95
N ARG A 27 7.92 -13.85 -16.13
CA ARG A 27 8.27 -14.79 -15.05
C ARG A 27 9.69 -14.58 -14.52
N GLY A 28 10.45 -13.64 -15.07
CA GLY A 28 11.84 -13.38 -14.71
C GLY A 28 12.84 -14.40 -15.26
N ASP A 29 12.43 -15.26 -16.20
CA ASP A 29 13.32 -16.22 -16.87
C ASP A 29 14.00 -15.54 -18.07
N TYR A 30 14.99 -14.71 -17.75
CA TYR A 30 15.63 -13.84 -18.73
C TYR A 30 16.40 -14.61 -19.81
N ALA A 31 17.03 -15.74 -19.47
CA ALA A 31 17.75 -16.56 -20.43
C ALA A 31 16.83 -17.09 -21.56
N VAL A 32 15.66 -17.60 -21.18
CA VAL A 32 14.65 -18.07 -22.15
C VAL A 32 14.05 -16.91 -22.92
N ALA A 33 13.78 -15.78 -22.26
CA ALA A 33 13.26 -14.57 -22.91
C ALA A 33 14.20 -14.03 -24.00
N ILE A 34 15.49 -13.87 -23.65
CA ILE A 34 16.54 -13.36 -24.56
C ILE A 34 16.65 -14.23 -25.81
N HIS A 35 16.75 -15.55 -25.65
CA HIS A 35 16.84 -16.49 -26.76
C HIS A 35 15.65 -16.34 -27.72
N ASN A 36 14.43 -16.35 -27.18
CA ASN A 36 13.22 -16.31 -28.01
C ASN A 36 13.01 -14.97 -28.71
N TYR A 37 13.40 -13.84 -28.08
CA TYR A 37 13.36 -12.53 -28.73
C TYR A 37 14.40 -12.39 -29.85
N LYS A 38 15.63 -12.90 -29.66
CA LYS A 38 16.66 -12.92 -30.71
C LYS A 38 16.23 -13.77 -31.90
N GLU A 39 15.70 -14.97 -31.65
CA GLU A 39 15.20 -15.86 -32.71
C GLU A 39 13.98 -15.26 -33.44
N ALA A 40 13.05 -14.63 -32.72
CA ALA A 40 11.95 -13.91 -33.35
C ALA A 40 12.43 -12.77 -34.24
N SER A 41 13.43 -11.98 -33.80
CA SER A 41 14.04 -10.92 -34.61
C SER A 41 14.74 -11.47 -35.85
N ASN A 42 15.53 -12.54 -35.69
CA ASN A 42 16.24 -13.20 -36.78
C ASN A 42 15.28 -13.67 -37.88
N LEU A 43 14.16 -14.31 -37.51
CA LEU A 43 13.15 -14.78 -38.47
C LEU A 43 12.44 -13.66 -39.23
N LEU A 44 12.28 -12.49 -38.61
CA LEU A 44 11.70 -11.32 -39.28
C LEU A 44 12.71 -10.64 -40.22
N ASN A 45 14.00 -10.67 -39.87
CA ASN A 45 15.09 -10.10 -40.68
C ASN A 45 15.57 -11.03 -41.81
N SER A 46 15.39 -12.35 -41.69
CA SER A 46 15.85 -13.35 -42.66
C SER A 46 14.80 -13.72 -43.71
N SER A 47 13.64 -13.07 -43.73
CA SER A 47 12.61 -13.37 -44.71
C SER A 47 13.11 -13.02 -46.11
N GLU A 48 13.40 -14.02 -46.96
CA GLU A 48 14.05 -13.82 -48.26
C GLU A 48 13.17 -13.08 -49.30
N ASP A 49 11.85 -13.00 -49.06
CA ASP A 49 10.84 -12.46 -49.99
C ASP A 49 10.19 -11.14 -49.51
N LEU A 50 10.99 -10.24 -48.96
CA LEU A 50 10.54 -8.92 -48.46
C LEU A 50 9.92 -8.03 -49.55
N SER A 51 10.25 -8.27 -50.82
CA SER A 51 9.79 -7.52 -52.00
C SER A 51 8.29 -7.69 -52.30
N THR A 52 7.63 -8.66 -51.66
CA THR A 52 6.19 -8.96 -51.87
C THR A 52 5.28 -8.33 -50.83
N LEU A 53 5.85 -7.77 -49.76
CA LEU A 53 5.12 -7.00 -48.75
C LEU A 53 4.88 -5.58 -49.26
N ASN A 54 3.73 -4.99 -48.89
CA ASN A 54 3.56 -3.56 -49.07
C ASN A 54 4.51 -2.80 -48.11
N ASP A 55 4.83 -1.56 -48.45
CA ASP A 55 5.79 -0.74 -47.68
C ASP A 55 5.41 -0.60 -46.20
N GLU A 56 4.11 -0.61 -45.89
CA GLU A 56 3.59 -0.47 -44.53
C GLU A 56 3.81 -1.73 -43.68
N HIS A 57 3.50 -2.92 -44.21
CA HIS A 57 3.74 -4.19 -43.50
C HIS A 57 5.22 -4.48 -43.36
N TYR A 58 6.04 -4.13 -44.37
CA TYR A 58 7.49 -4.23 -44.29
C TYR A 58 8.04 -3.37 -43.15
N ARG A 59 7.65 -2.08 -43.08
CA ARG A 59 8.06 -1.18 -42.00
C ARG A 59 7.64 -1.69 -40.62
N THR A 60 6.38 -2.13 -40.49
CA THR A 60 5.85 -2.66 -39.23
C THR A 60 6.62 -3.90 -38.78
N MET A 61 6.96 -4.79 -39.71
CA MET A 61 7.71 -6.01 -39.42
C MET A 61 9.13 -5.70 -38.95
N MET A 62 9.83 -4.78 -39.62
CA MET A 62 11.18 -4.35 -39.22
C MET A 62 11.17 -3.63 -37.88
N GLU A 63 10.14 -2.82 -37.59
CA GLU A 63 9.96 -2.18 -36.29
C GLU A 63 9.79 -3.22 -35.17
N LYS A 64 9.00 -4.28 -35.41
CA LYS A 64 8.84 -5.37 -34.45
C LYS A 64 10.12 -6.18 -34.24
N ALA A 65 10.85 -6.47 -35.31
CA ALA A 65 12.16 -7.13 -35.24
C ALA A 65 13.14 -6.34 -34.36
N LYS A 66 13.19 -5.02 -34.54
CA LYS A 66 13.99 -4.11 -33.72
C LYS A 66 13.54 -4.12 -32.26
N GLN A 67 12.24 -4.00 -31.99
CA GLN A 67 11.69 -4.00 -30.63
C GLN A 67 12.04 -5.29 -29.86
N TYR A 68 12.04 -6.45 -30.52
CA TYR A 68 12.46 -7.71 -29.89
C TYR A 68 13.96 -7.71 -29.56
N LEU A 69 14.80 -7.21 -30.46
CA LEU A 69 16.24 -7.15 -30.23
C LEU A 69 16.60 -6.18 -29.09
N ASP A 70 16.02 -4.98 -29.09
CA ASP A 70 16.22 -3.98 -28.03
C ASP A 70 15.83 -4.55 -26.65
N ARG A 71 14.74 -5.32 -26.58
CA ARG A 71 14.32 -6.00 -25.34
C ARG A 71 15.30 -7.09 -24.92
N ALA A 72 15.82 -7.88 -25.86
CA ALA A 72 16.81 -8.91 -25.57
C ALA A 72 18.12 -8.32 -25.01
N GLU A 73 18.64 -7.23 -25.58
CA GLU A 73 19.84 -6.55 -25.10
C GLU A 73 19.67 -5.95 -23.69
N MET A 74 18.50 -5.38 -23.42
CA MET A 74 18.14 -4.86 -22.10
C MET A 74 18.11 -5.98 -21.05
N LEU A 75 17.54 -7.14 -21.39
CA LEU A 75 17.51 -8.32 -20.53
C LEU A 75 18.91 -8.92 -20.31
N GLU A 76 19.77 -8.92 -21.32
CA GLU A 76 21.18 -9.34 -21.17
C GLU A 76 21.93 -8.45 -20.18
N THR A 77 21.69 -7.14 -20.24
CA THR A 77 22.27 -6.17 -19.31
C THR A 77 21.78 -6.41 -17.88
N LEU A 78 20.49 -6.72 -17.69
CA LEU A 78 19.93 -7.05 -16.37
C LEU A 78 20.50 -8.36 -15.81
N MET A 79 20.67 -9.37 -16.66
CA MET A 79 21.25 -10.66 -16.27
C MET A 79 22.74 -10.53 -15.85
N GLN A 80 23.50 -9.65 -16.54
CA GLN A 80 24.87 -9.34 -16.17
C GLN A 80 24.97 -8.52 -14.87
N GLN A 81 24.02 -7.62 -14.61
CA GLN A 81 23.93 -6.88 -13.36
C GLN A 81 23.54 -7.77 -12.17
N GLN A 82 22.77 -8.83 -12.39
CA GLN A 82 22.41 -9.79 -11.33
C GLN A 82 23.60 -10.68 -10.91
N ASN A 83 24.55 -10.92 -11.82
CA ASN A 83 25.79 -11.65 -11.55
C ASN A 83 26.92 -10.76 -11.00
N GLY A 84 26.75 -9.43 -11.01
CA GLY A 84 27.71 -8.46 -10.48
C GLY A 84 27.20 -7.84 -9.18
N ASN A 85 27.98 -7.95 -8.11
CA ASN A 85 27.68 -7.38 -6.78
C ASN A 85 27.70 -5.84 -6.79
N ALA A 86 26.69 -5.19 -7.38
CA ALA A 86 26.51 -3.75 -7.40
C ALA A 86 25.16 -3.36 -6.76
N PRO A 87 25.12 -2.28 -5.96
CA PRO A 87 23.92 -1.89 -5.24
C PRO A 87 22.84 -1.44 -6.22
N LEU A 88 21.66 -2.04 -6.09
CA LEU A 88 20.46 -1.82 -6.89
C LEU A 88 20.17 -0.32 -7.04
N LYS A 89 20.43 0.23 -8.23
CA LYS A 89 19.67 1.38 -8.72
C LYS A 89 18.26 0.86 -8.95
N GLU A 90 17.30 1.32 -8.15
CA GLU A 90 15.87 1.07 -8.35
C GLU A 90 15.47 1.55 -9.76
N ASN A 91 15.55 0.66 -10.76
CA ASN A 91 14.98 0.89 -12.08
C ASN A 91 13.47 0.71 -11.95
N PHE A 92 12.74 1.82 -11.80
CA PHE A 92 11.29 1.81 -11.85
C PHE A 92 10.85 1.58 -13.29
N ALA A 93 10.57 0.33 -13.64
CA ALA A 93 9.78 -0.01 -14.81
C ALA A 93 8.36 0.51 -14.60
N PHE A 94 7.91 1.40 -15.49
CA PHE A 94 6.50 1.79 -15.53
C PHE A 94 5.70 0.58 -16.04
N VAL A 95 5.05 -0.12 -15.11
CA VAL A 95 4.05 -1.14 -15.45
C VAL A 95 2.71 -0.41 -15.52
N GLU A 96 2.17 -0.31 -16.72
CA GLU A 96 0.78 0.12 -16.92
C GLU A 96 -0.12 -1.00 -16.37
N GLU A 97 -0.45 -0.92 -15.08
CA GLU A 97 -1.49 -1.77 -14.48
C GLU A 97 -2.83 -1.31 -15.06
N ILE A 98 -3.32 -2.01 -16.08
CA ILE A 98 -4.72 -1.89 -16.50
C ILE A 98 -5.55 -2.43 -15.33
N PRO A 99 -6.31 -1.58 -14.61
CA PRO A 99 -7.11 -2.06 -13.50
C PRO A 99 -8.09 -3.09 -14.07
N THR A 100 -8.10 -4.30 -13.51
CA THR A 100 -9.23 -5.19 -13.74
C THR A 100 -10.45 -4.44 -13.22
N GLN A 101 -11.37 -4.06 -14.12
CA GLN A 101 -12.64 -3.48 -13.74
C GLN A 101 -13.41 -4.54 -12.95
N SER A 102 -13.18 -4.65 -11.65
CA SER A 102 -14.23 -5.06 -10.73
C SER A 102 -15.18 -3.88 -10.60
N SER A 103 -16.00 -3.69 -11.63
CA SER A 103 -17.24 -2.95 -11.56
C SER A 103 -18.18 -3.72 -10.61
N GLY A 104 -17.87 -3.63 -9.32
CA GLY A 104 -18.52 -4.42 -8.27
C GLY A 104 -18.31 -3.77 -6.92
N PHE A 105 -19.18 -2.81 -6.61
CA PHE A 105 -19.47 -2.26 -5.28
C PHE A 105 -18.25 -1.83 -4.45
N LEU A 106 -17.88 -0.55 -4.58
CA LEU A 106 -17.18 0.11 -3.48
C LEU A 106 -18.05 0.02 -2.23
N ASP A 107 -17.45 -0.34 -1.11
CA ASP A 107 -18.14 -0.37 0.18
C ASP A 107 -18.83 0.99 0.40
N PRO A 108 -20.14 1.04 0.70
CA PRO A 108 -20.85 2.30 0.86
C PRO A 108 -20.26 3.10 2.02
N ILE A 109 -20.14 4.42 1.83
CA ILE A 109 -19.65 5.31 2.89
C ILE A 109 -20.68 5.31 4.03
N PRO A 110 -20.27 5.00 5.27
CA PRO A 110 -21.18 5.04 6.42
C PRO A 110 -21.81 6.42 6.61
N ALA A 111 -23.10 6.45 6.97
CA ALA A 111 -23.83 7.70 7.19
C ALA A 111 -23.30 8.46 8.42
N PHE A 112 -22.97 7.72 9.48
CA PHE A 112 -22.54 8.28 10.76
C PHE A 112 -21.03 8.61 10.77
N PRO A 113 -20.63 9.83 11.15
CA PRO A 113 -19.24 10.26 11.15
C PRO A 113 -18.28 9.36 11.96
N SER A 114 -18.74 8.79 13.08
CA SER A 114 -17.93 7.90 13.93
C SER A 114 -17.54 6.57 13.28
N TYR A 115 -18.28 6.15 12.24
CA TYR A 115 -18.05 4.90 11.52
C TYR A 115 -17.15 5.09 10.28
N LYS A 116 -17.16 6.29 9.70
CA LYS A 116 -16.32 6.66 8.53
C LYS A 116 -14.83 6.33 8.67
N PRO A 117 -14.15 6.51 9.82
CA PRO A 117 -12.74 6.14 9.94
C PRO A 117 -12.49 4.65 9.72
N PHE A 118 -13.35 3.75 10.22
CA PHE A 118 -13.17 2.31 10.04
C PHE A 118 -13.37 1.88 8.59
N TRP A 119 -14.36 2.48 7.91
CA TRP A 119 -14.53 2.33 6.47
C TRP A 119 -13.29 2.82 5.71
N LEU A 120 -12.80 4.03 6.01
CA LEU A 120 -11.64 4.60 5.32
C LEU A 120 -10.40 3.72 5.52
N MET A 121 -10.14 3.27 6.75
CA MET A 121 -9.03 2.36 7.06
C MET A 121 -9.14 1.03 6.30
N ARG A 122 -10.35 0.48 6.11
CA ARG A 122 -10.57 -0.73 5.30
C ARG A 122 -10.24 -0.50 3.83
N VAL A 123 -10.69 0.61 3.25
CA VAL A 123 -10.39 0.96 1.86
C VAL A 123 -8.89 1.20 1.69
N LEU A 124 -8.26 1.97 2.58
CA LEU A 124 -6.81 2.21 2.57
C LEU A 124 -6.02 0.90 2.71
N SER A 125 -6.43 0.00 3.62
CA SER A 125 -5.81 -1.33 3.77
C SER A 125 -5.84 -2.13 2.46
N LYS A 126 -6.97 -2.13 1.74
CA LYS A 126 -7.06 -2.74 0.39
C LYS A 126 -6.04 -2.11 -0.57
N THR A 127 -5.92 -0.79 -0.59
CA THR A 127 -4.93 -0.11 -1.45
C THR A 127 -3.47 -0.43 -1.08
N ILE A 128 -3.16 -0.62 0.21
CA ILE A 128 -1.83 -1.00 0.69
C ILE A 128 -1.48 -2.44 0.28
N LYS A 129 -2.44 -3.36 0.37
CA LYS A 129 -2.19 -4.80 0.15
C LYS A 129 -2.06 -5.18 -1.32
N SER A 130 -2.95 -4.67 -2.16
CA SER A 130 -3.09 -5.09 -3.56
C SER A 130 -3.22 -3.93 -4.55
N GLY A 131 -3.37 -2.69 -4.08
CA GLY A 131 -3.95 -1.62 -4.89
C GLY A 131 -5.47 -1.78 -4.98
N ALA A 132 -6.18 -0.65 -5.05
CA ALA A 132 -7.64 -0.63 -5.14
C ALA A 132 -8.17 0.75 -5.56
N TYR A 133 -9.42 0.80 -6.00
CA TYR A 133 -10.15 2.06 -6.14
C TYR A 133 -10.48 2.66 -4.77
N LEU A 134 -9.98 3.86 -4.50
CA LEU A 134 -10.36 4.66 -3.33
C LEU A 134 -11.69 5.40 -3.57
N THR A 135 -11.93 5.80 -4.82
CA THR A 135 -13.21 6.35 -5.29
C THR A 135 -13.55 5.72 -6.65
N PRO A 136 -14.78 5.86 -7.17
CA PRO A 136 -15.15 5.32 -8.49
C PRO A 136 -14.25 5.79 -9.65
N ARG A 137 -13.49 6.88 -9.44
CA ARG A 137 -12.62 7.50 -10.46
C ARG A 137 -11.16 7.57 -10.06
N LEU A 138 -10.78 6.99 -8.92
CA LEU A 138 -9.42 7.07 -8.41
C LEU A 138 -8.94 5.69 -7.98
N TYR A 139 -8.14 5.05 -8.84
CA TYR A 139 -7.37 3.87 -8.50
C TYR A 139 -6.06 4.26 -7.81
N ILE A 140 -5.75 3.61 -6.70
CA ILE A 140 -4.51 3.76 -5.96
C ILE A 140 -3.67 2.50 -6.16
N PRO A 141 -2.63 2.55 -7.01
CA PRO A 141 -1.65 1.48 -7.12
C PRO A 141 -0.97 1.18 -5.79
N LYS A 142 -0.72 -0.10 -5.51
CA LYS A 142 0.07 -0.53 -4.34
C LYS A 142 1.44 0.12 -4.30
N SER A 143 2.06 0.33 -5.46
CA SER A 143 3.41 0.90 -5.61
C SER A 143 3.53 2.33 -5.06
N ILE A 144 2.42 3.06 -4.86
CA ILE A 144 2.42 4.34 -4.14
C ILE A 144 2.85 4.13 -2.68
N TRP A 145 2.33 3.10 -2.03
CA TRP A 145 2.65 2.81 -0.63
C TRP A 145 4.06 2.26 -0.43
N GLN A 146 4.68 1.76 -1.51
CA GLN A 146 6.02 1.17 -1.50
C GLN A 146 7.13 2.17 -1.82
N GLN A 147 6.83 3.47 -1.89
CA GLN A 147 7.84 4.48 -2.19
C GLN A 147 8.87 4.61 -1.07
N THR A 148 10.14 4.40 -1.41
CA THR A 148 11.29 4.50 -0.52
C THR A 148 11.86 5.93 -0.48
N GLY A 149 12.49 6.31 0.65
CA GLY A 149 13.16 7.60 0.80
C GLY A 149 12.25 8.81 0.99
N CYS A 150 10.98 8.60 1.34
CA CYS A 150 10.05 9.65 1.75
C CYS A 150 10.42 10.18 3.14
N LYS A 151 10.31 11.49 3.34
CA LYS A 151 10.48 12.12 4.66
C LYS A 151 9.11 12.43 5.24
N PHE A 152 8.67 11.61 6.18
CA PHE A 152 7.43 11.87 6.92
C PHE A 152 7.70 12.70 8.16
N THR A 153 6.88 13.72 8.39
CA THR A 153 6.95 14.52 9.62
C THR A 153 6.63 13.65 10.83
N ALA A 154 7.48 13.71 11.85
CA ALA A 154 7.32 13.02 13.13
C ALA A 154 7.11 11.50 13.00
N VAL A 155 7.76 10.86 12.03
CA VAL A 155 7.58 9.42 11.73
C VAL A 155 7.83 8.54 12.95
N GLU A 156 8.86 8.84 13.74
CA GLU A 156 9.18 8.07 14.95
C GLU A 156 8.05 8.17 15.98
N THR A 157 7.54 9.37 16.24
CA THR A 157 6.40 9.58 17.16
C THR A 157 5.15 8.85 16.67
N LYS A 158 4.90 8.85 15.36
CA LYS A 158 3.79 8.10 14.75
C LYS A 158 3.95 6.60 14.95
N ILE A 159 5.14 6.04 14.67
CA ILE A 159 5.41 4.61 14.86
C ILE A 159 5.17 4.19 16.30
N LYS A 160 5.76 4.90 17.26
CA LYS A 160 5.56 4.63 18.69
C LYS A 160 4.09 4.72 19.11
N SER A 161 3.37 5.70 18.57
CA SER A 161 1.93 5.85 18.81
C SER A 161 1.13 4.67 18.27
N LEU A 162 1.46 4.20 17.06
CA LEU A 162 0.83 3.06 16.42
C LEU A 162 1.15 1.74 17.14
N GLU A 163 2.37 1.56 17.65
CA GLU A 163 2.74 0.38 18.45
C GLU A 163 1.91 0.30 19.74
N VAL A 164 1.81 1.41 20.48
CA VAL A 164 0.98 1.47 21.70
C VAL A 164 -0.50 1.25 21.38
N LEU A 165 -0.98 1.86 20.29
CA LEU A 165 -2.35 1.69 19.82
C LEU A 165 -2.64 0.22 19.47
N LEU A 166 -1.72 -0.46 18.78
CA LEU A 166 -1.86 -1.86 18.39
C LEU A 166 -1.94 -2.78 19.62
N ASP A 167 -1.10 -2.57 20.63
CA ASP A 167 -1.15 -3.34 21.89
C ASP A 167 -2.50 -3.13 22.61
N CYS A 168 -2.98 -1.88 22.66
CA CYS A 168 -4.28 -1.58 23.26
C CYS A 168 -5.44 -2.25 22.50
N LEU A 169 -5.42 -2.21 21.17
CA LEU A 169 -6.42 -2.87 20.33
C LEU A 169 -6.43 -4.39 20.56
N GLN A 170 -5.25 -5.01 20.62
CA GLN A 170 -5.12 -6.45 20.89
C GLN A 170 -5.64 -6.82 22.29
N ASN A 171 -5.42 -5.97 23.29
CA ASN A 171 -5.97 -6.18 24.64
C ASN A 171 -7.50 -6.09 24.65
N LEU A 172 -8.07 -5.10 23.95
CA LEU A 172 -9.51 -4.94 23.84
C LEU A 172 -10.17 -6.08 23.04
N LYS A 173 -9.51 -6.55 21.98
CA LYS A 173 -9.97 -7.65 21.13
C LYS A 173 -10.05 -8.99 21.86
N LYS A 174 -9.33 -9.18 22.97
CA LYS A 174 -9.48 -10.39 23.83
C LYS A 174 -10.89 -10.55 24.40
N LEU A 175 -11.65 -9.45 24.50
CA LEU A 175 -13.04 -9.45 24.95
C LEU A 175 -14.02 -9.64 23.79
N HIS A 176 -13.54 -9.69 22.55
CA HIS A 176 -14.37 -9.93 21.38
C HIS A 176 -14.77 -11.40 21.29
N ALA A 177 -16.05 -11.65 21.00
CA ALA A 177 -16.57 -12.99 20.75
C ALA A 177 -16.81 -13.19 19.26
N ASP A 178 -16.01 -14.05 18.64
CA ASP A 178 -16.23 -14.49 17.26
C ASP A 178 -17.42 -15.47 17.20
N ASN A 179 -18.24 -15.37 16.15
CA ASN A 179 -19.39 -16.27 15.88
C ASN A 179 -20.51 -16.25 16.92
N SER A 180 -20.64 -15.17 17.69
CA SER A 180 -21.75 -14.93 18.62
C SER A 180 -22.75 -13.90 18.06
N PRO A 181 -24.05 -13.96 18.41
CA PRO A 181 -25.03 -12.94 18.04
C PRO A 181 -24.65 -11.53 18.53
N LEU A 182 -23.90 -11.46 19.63
CA LEU A 182 -23.33 -10.24 20.19
C LEU A 182 -21.81 -10.27 20.04
N PRO A 183 -21.16 -9.12 19.74
CA PRO A 183 -19.72 -9.04 19.56
C PRO A 183 -18.91 -9.20 20.85
N PHE A 184 -19.58 -9.34 21.99
CA PHE A 184 -18.99 -9.70 23.29
C PHE A 184 -20.08 -10.31 24.17
N ASP A 185 -19.70 -11.10 25.18
CA ASP A 185 -20.65 -11.65 26.15
C ASP A 185 -21.32 -10.50 26.92
N LYS A 186 -22.67 -10.52 26.99
CA LYS A 186 -23.46 -9.54 27.74
C LYS A 186 -23.07 -9.49 29.22
N ASN A 187 -22.64 -10.61 29.80
CA ASN A 187 -22.17 -10.65 31.19
C ASN A 187 -20.80 -9.98 31.37
N SER A 188 -20.06 -9.76 30.28
CA SER A 188 -18.76 -9.08 30.28
C SER A 188 -18.86 -7.59 29.99
N ILE A 189 -20.08 -7.00 29.97
CA ILE A 189 -20.29 -5.58 29.65
C ILE A 189 -19.49 -4.64 30.55
N GLU A 190 -19.33 -4.97 31.84
CA GLU A 190 -18.55 -4.17 32.78
C GLU A 190 -17.04 -4.23 32.47
N ALA A 191 -16.54 -5.41 32.12
CA ALA A 191 -15.15 -5.59 31.70
C ALA A 191 -14.87 -4.83 30.38
N VAL A 192 -15.79 -4.94 29.42
CA VAL A 192 -15.77 -4.19 28.15
C VAL A 192 -15.77 -2.67 28.40
N SER A 193 -16.65 -2.21 29.28
CA SER A 193 -16.75 -0.81 29.68
C SER A 193 -15.43 -0.30 30.27
N LYS A 194 -14.86 -1.03 31.23
CA LYS A 194 -13.59 -0.70 31.90
C LYS A 194 -12.40 -0.70 30.94
N GLU A 195 -12.30 -1.71 30.07
CA GLU A 195 -11.20 -1.80 29.11
C GLU A 195 -11.31 -0.68 28.05
N THR A 196 -12.53 -0.34 27.61
CA THR A 196 -12.77 0.79 26.71
C THR A 196 -12.41 2.12 27.36
N ASP A 197 -12.66 2.30 28.67
CA ASP A 197 -12.24 3.48 29.45
C ASP A 197 -10.70 3.62 29.49
N SER A 198 -10.02 2.51 29.78
CA SER A 198 -8.56 2.43 29.75
C SER A 198 -8.03 2.80 28.37
N PHE A 199 -8.64 2.24 27.32
CA PHE A 199 -8.30 2.52 25.94
C PHE A 199 -8.46 4.00 25.59
N CYS A 200 -9.62 4.61 25.89
CA CYS A 200 -9.85 6.04 25.65
C CYS A 200 -8.78 6.91 26.33
N THR A 201 -8.36 6.56 27.55
CA THR A 201 -7.30 7.33 28.20
C THR A 201 -5.95 7.21 27.46
N GLN A 202 -5.63 6.03 26.91
CA GLN A 202 -4.42 5.88 26.09
C GLN A 202 -4.52 6.66 24.79
N LEU A 203 -5.70 6.74 24.18
CA LEU A 203 -5.94 7.57 23.00
C LEU A 203 -5.67 9.05 23.29
N ASP A 204 -6.07 9.55 24.45
CA ASP A 204 -5.79 10.94 24.86
C ASP A 204 -4.27 11.19 25.03
N VAL A 205 -3.54 10.24 25.63
CA VAL A 205 -2.07 10.30 25.75
C VAL A 205 -1.41 10.34 24.38
N ILE A 206 -1.80 9.45 23.48
CA ILE A 206 -1.28 9.38 22.11
C ILE A 206 -1.59 10.68 21.35
N GLN A 207 -2.83 11.16 21.44
CA GLN A 207 -3.26 12.36 20.73
C GLN A 207 -2.45 13.60 21.16
N ASN A 208 -2.27 13.80 22.46
CA ASN A 208 -1.47 14.92 22.96
C ASN A 208 0.03 14.77 22.65
N GLY A 209 0.56 13.54 22.69
CA GLY A 209 1.93 13.26 22.26
C GLY A 209 2.16 13.58 20.78
N LEU A 210 1.18 13.30 19.93
CA LEU A 210 1.23 13.63 18.50
C LEU A 210 0.98 15.12 18.23
N HIS A 211 0.07 15.77 18.96
CA HIS A 211 -0.23 17.20 18.84
C HIS A 211 1.04 18.06 18.91
N PHE A 212 1.95 17.73 19.82
CA PHE A 212 3.23 18.45 20.00
C PHE A 212 4.06 18.53 18.71
N HIS A 213 4.03 17.50 17.87
CA HIS A 213 4.79 17.45 16.62
C HIS A 213 3.92 17.71 15.37
N LEU A 214 2.60 17.59 15.51
CA LEU A 214 1.62 17.63 14.42
C LEU A 214 0.49 18.58 14.84
N SER A 215 0.69 19.88 14.67
CA SER A 215 -0.23 20.94 15.13
C SER A 215 -1.65 20.87 14.55
N PHE A 216 -1.85 20.14 13.46
CA PHE A 216 -3.19 19.88 12.90
C PHE A 216 -4.01 18.85 13.68
N ILE A 217 -3.37 18.08 14.56
CA ILE A 217 -4.05 17.19 15.50
C ILE A 217 -4.51 18.08 16.66
N PRO A 218 -5.78 18.08 17.06
CA PRO A 218 -6.25 18.90 18.16
C PRO A 218 -5.73 18.38 19.50
N GLU A 219 -5.37 19.30 20.38
CA GLU A 219 -5.05 19.00 21.77
C GLU A 219 -6.32 18.62 22.55
N ILE A 220 -6.20 17.65 23.44
CA ILE A 220 -7.22 17.32 24.42
C ILE A 220 -6.85 17.95 25.75
N LYS A 221 -7.72 18.85 26.22
CA LYS A 221 -7.65 19.40 27.57
C LYS A 221 -8.07 18.33 28.56
N ILE A 222 -7.10 17.81 29.30
CA ILE A 222 -7.35 16.82 30.34
C ILE A 222 -7.60 17.59 31.64
N GLU A 223 -8.81 17.45 32.19
CA GLU A 223 -9.14 18.08 33.47
C GLU A 223 -8.21 17.59 34.58
N LYS A 224 -7.71 18.52 35.41
CA LYS A 224 -6.67 18.30 36.43
C LYS A 224 -7.10 17.43 37.62
N VAL A 225 -8.13 16.60 37.49
CA VAL A 225 -8.66 15.79 38.59
C VAL A 225 -7.66 14.72 39.04
N ASN A 226 -6.65 14.37 38.23
CA ASN A 226 -5.63 13.37 38.61
C ASN A 226 -4.25 13.59 37.97
N GLU A 227 -3.64 14.74 38.23
CA GLU A 227 -2.34 15.18 37.69
C GLU A 227 -1.20 14.15 37.93
N LYS A 228 -1.22 13.46 39.08
CA LYS A 228 -0.24 12.39 39.41
C LYS A 228 -0.45 11.12 38.58
N GLY A 229 -1.70 10.74 38.31
CA GLY A 229 -2.04 9.60 37.45
C GLY A 229 -1.66 9.85 35.99
N TRP A 230 -1.90 11.07 35.51
CA TRP A 230 -1.49 11.52 34.18
C TRP A 230 0.03 11.52 34.01
N ALA A 231 0.78 12.13 34.95
CA ALA A 231 2.24 12.14 34.90
C ALA A 231 2.83 10.73 34.87
N ASN A 232 2.25 9.79 35.62
CA ASN A 232 2.66 8.38 35.56
C ASN A 232 2.32 7.69 34.23
N LYS A 233 1.18 8.00 33.60
CA LYS A 233 0.83 7.48 32.26
C LYS A 233 1.75 8.05 31.18
N MET A 234 2.04 9.35 31.22
CA MET A 234 2.96 10.04 30.32
C MET A 234 4.41 9.55 30.52
N LYS A 235 4.80 9.26 31.77
CA LYS A 235 6.07 8.58 32.10
C LYS A 235 6.10 7.14 31.60
N LYS A 236 4.99 6.39 31.64
CA LYS A 236 4.90 5.05 31.03
C LYS A 236 5.00 5.10 29.51
N PHE A 237 4.35 6.07 28.86
CA PHE A 237 4.51 6.34 27.43
C PHE A 237 5.97 6.70 27.11
N GLY A 238 6.59 7.61 27.87
CA GLY A 238 8.01 7.94 27.77
C GLY A 238 8.95 6.75 28.00
N ASN A 239 8.64 5.89 28.97
CA ASN A 239 9.38 4.65 29.20
C ASN A 239 9.15 3.63 28.06
N SER A 240 7.99 3.65 27.40
CA SER A 240 7.74 2.91 26.17
C SER A 240 8.59 3.45 25.01
N LEU A 241 8.81 4.78 24.92
CA LEU A 241 9.79 5.37 23.99
C LEU A 241 11.20 4.84 24.25
N ALA A 242 11.58 4.67 25.52
CA ALA A 242 12.89 4.15 25.91
C ALA A 242 13.01 2.63 25.71
N LYS A 243 11.95 1.84 25.93
CA LYS A 243 11.96 0.38 25.73
C LYS A 243 11.81 -0.02 24.26
N GLY A 244 11.06 0.73 23.46
CA GLY A 244 11.01 0.58 22.00
C GLY A 244 12.38 0.85 21.36
N ALA A 245 13.17 1.76 21.93
CA ALA A 245 14.56 1.99 21.54
C ALA A 245 15.50 0.80 21.84
N VAL A 246 15.14 -0.13 22.73
CA VAL A 246 15.95 -1.32 23.07
C VAL A 246 15.68 -2.50 22.11
N ARG A 247 14.56 -2.51 21.38
CA ARG A 247 14.32 -3.46 20.28
C ARG A 247 14.89 -3.00 18.94
N LEU A 248 15.45 -1.80 18.89
CA LEU A 248 16.09 -1.23 17.71
C LEU A 248 17.60 -1.26 17.91
N ALA A 249 18.25 -2.26 17.33
CA ALA A 249 19.69 -2.21 17.10
C ALA A 249 20.04 -0.93 16.30
N PRO A 250 21.24 -0.37 16.47
CA PRO A 250 21.61 0.86 15.77
C PRO A 250 21.91 0.53 14.31
N SER A 251 21.00 0.80 13.36
CA SER A 251 21.37 0.85 11.93
C SER A 251 20.31 1.48 11.02
N SER A 252 20.78 2.38 10.15
CA SER A 252 20.32 2.69 8.78
C SER A 252 18.81 2.85 8.51
N LYS A 253 18.40 4.08 8.15
CA LYS A 253 17.18 4.40 7.37
C LYS A 253 15.97 3.50 7.66
N LEU A 254 15.09 3.94 8.56
CA LEU A 254 13.73 3.41 8.66
C LEU A 254 13.08 3.43 7.26
N GLU A 255 12.98 2.27 6.62
CA GLU A 255 12.38 2.14 5.30
C GLU A 255 10.87 2.25 5.42
N GLY A 256 10.21 2.84 4.41
CA GLY A 256 8.77 3.07 4.43
C GLY A 256 7.94 1.79 4.61
N GLN A 257 8.48 0.61 4.29
CA GLN A 257 7.76 -0.67 4.40
C GLN A 257 7.34 -0.99 5.84
N ASP A 258 8.19 -0.75 6.84
CA ASP A 258 7.86 -1.09 8.23
C ASP A 258 6.80 -0.15 8.80
N TYR A 259 6.88 1.15 8.47
CA TYR A 259 5.89 2.14 8.88
C TYR A 259 4.51 1.87 8.25
N ILE A 260 4.47 1.61 6.94
CA ILE A 260 3.22 1.32 6.23
C ILE A 260 2.65 -0.04 6.64
N GLY A 261 3.51 -1.04 6.91
CA GLY A 261 3.11 -2.32 7.47
C GLY A 261 2.42 -2.15 8.82
N LEU A 262 3.00 -1.36 9.72
CA LEU A 262 2.41 -1.06 11.03
C LEU A 262 1.07 -0.32 10.93
N LEU A 263 0.94 0.64 10.01
CA LEU A 263 -0.33 1.30 9.72
C LEU A 263 -1.41 0.30 9.31
N ASN A 264 -1.08 -0.59 8.37
CA ASN A 264 -2.02 -1.60 7.90
C ASN A 264 -2.44 -2.55 9.03
N SER A 265 -1.52 -2.96 9.90
CA SER A 265 -1.85 -3.76 11.09
C SER A 265 -2.86 -3.07 12.01
N VAL A 266 -2.69 -1.76 12.27
CA VAL A 266 -3.66 -0.98 13.07
C VAL A 266 -5.02 -0.87 12.36
N PHE A 267 -5.03 -0.72 11.04
CA PHE A 267 -6.27 -0.68 10.25
C PHE A 267 -7.05 -1.98 10.38
N GLU A 268 -6.37 -3.13 10.31
CA GLU A 268 -7.00 -4.44 10.42
C GLU A 268 -7.45 -4.75 11.85
N GLU A 269 -6.57 -4.52 12.84
CA GLU A 269 -6.87 -4.81 14.24
C GLU A 269 -7.96 -3.93 14.83
N SER A 270 -8.29 -2.79 14.20
CA SER A 270 -9.37 -1.91 14.66
C SER A 270 -10.76 -2.25 14.09
N GLN A 271 -10.87 -3.14 13.09
CA GLN A 271 -12.15 -3.36 12.39
C GLN A 271 -13.26 -3.92 13.29
N PHE A 272 -12.93 -4.70 14.32
CA PHE A 272 -13.93 -5.28 15.22
C PHE A 272 -14.71 -4.20 16.00
N LEU A 273 -14.14 -3.02 16.19
CA LEU A 273 -14.76 -1.90 16.93
C LEU A 273 -16.07 -1.43 16.28
N GLU A 274 -16.20 -1.56 14.96
CA GLU A 274 -17.46 -1.23 14.26
C GLU A 274 -18.60 -2.13 14.74
N SER A 275 -18.35 -3.43 14.94
CA SER A 275 -19.35 -4.35 15.47
C SER A 275 -19.76 -4.00 16.91
N TRP A 276 -18.80 -3.55 17.72
CA TRP A 276 -19.06 -3.10 19.09
C TRP A 276 -19.91 -1.83 19.12
N MET A 277 -19.65 -0.87 18.23
CA MET A 277 -20.44 0.36 18.11
C MET A 277 -21.90 0.06 17.77
N ASN A 278 -22.15 -0.78 16.74
CA ASN A 278 -23.49 -1.18 16.32
C ASN A 278 -24.25 -1.91 17.45
N CYS A 279 -23.56 -2.79 18.18
CA CYS A 279 -24.14 -3.52 19.30
C CYS A 279 -24.51 -2.58 20.47
N CYS A 280 -23.61 -1.70 20.88
CA CYS A 280 -23.82 -0.84 22.04
C CYS A 280 -24.96 0.18 21.80
N GLU A 281 -25.09 0.67 20.57
CA GLU A 281 -26.23 1.52 20.18
C GLU A 281 -27.55 0.74 20.31
N SER A 282 -27.56 -0.53 19.91
CA SER A 282 -28.75 -1.39 19.99
C SER A 282 -29.13 -1.79 21.42
N LEU A 283 -28.13 -1.97 22.31
CA LEU A 283 -28.34 -2.38 23.70
C LEU A 283 -28.68 -1.23 24.66
N GLY A 284 -28.63 0.04 24.21
CA GLY A 284 -28.97 1.20 25.04
C GLY A 284 -27.90 1.58 26.07
N HIS A 285 -26.66 1.10 25.93
CA HIS A 285 -25.56 1.45 26.83
C HIS A 285 -24.91 2.79 26.42
N SER A 286 -25.59 3.90 26.73
CA SER A 286 -25.21 5.26 26.30
C SER A 286 -23.77 5.64 26.67
N ASN A 287 -23.30 5.31 27.88
CA ASN A 287 -21.92 5.63 28.30
C ASN A 287 -20.86 4.89 27.48
N LEU A 288 -21.07 3.60 27.20
CA LEU A 288 -20.14 2.81 26.38
C LEU A 288 -20.20 3.26 24.92
N SER A 289 -21.40 3.53 24.40
CA SER A 289 -21.60 4.09 23.06
C SER A 289 -20.86 5.43 22.88
N ASN A 290 -20.94 6.34 23.86
CA ASN A 290 -20.22 7.62 23.84
C ASN A 290 -18.70 7.43 23.79
N ARG A 291 -18.16 6.47 24.54
CA ARG A 291 -16.72 6.16 24.51
C ARG A 291 -16.28 5.55 23.20
N LEU A 292 -17.06 4.61 22.64
CA LEU A 292 -16.77 4.04 21.33
C LEU A 292 -16.86 5.11 20.21
N ARG A 293 -17.76 6.08 20.35
CA ARG A 293 -17.81 7.25 19.46
C ARG A 293 -16.53 8.09 19.55
N ARG A 294 -16.04 8.37 20.77
CA ARG A 294 -14.76 9.04 21.01
C ARG A 294 -13.58 8.28 20.40
N VAL A 295 -13.60 6.94 20.43
CA VAL A 295 -12.62 6.09 19.73
C VAL A 295 -12.69 6.32 18.21
N GLY A 296 -13.89 6.31 17.62
CA GLY A 296 -14.07 6.66 16.19
C GLY A 296 -13.52 8.05 15.86
N GLU A 297 -13.85 9.05 16.66
CA GLU A 297 -13.33 10.42 16.51
C GLU A 297 -11.80 10.46 16.55
N PHE A 298 -11.16 9.73 17.47
CA PHE A 298 -9.69 9.60 17.50
C PHE A 298 -9.16 9.06 16.17
N PHE A 299 -9.70 7.95 15.68
CA PHE A 299 -9.23 7.36 14.42
C PHE A 299 -9.42 8.31 13.23
N SER A 300 -10.49 9.11 13.22
CA SER A 300 -10.73 10.10 12.16
C SER A 300 -9.75 11.27 12.24
N VAL A 301 -9.67 11.90 13.41
CA VAL A 301 -8.98 13.19 13.62
C VAL A 301 -7.48 13.03 13.83
N VAL A 302 -7.04 11.87 14.31
CA VAL A 302 -5.62 11.57 14.56
C VAL A 302 -5.09 10.67 13.46
N ILE A 303 -5.51 9.40 13.44
CA ILE A 303 -4.91 8.37 12.58
C ILE A 303 -5.12 8.68 11.10
N CYS A 304 -6.37 8.75 10.65
CA CYS A 304 -6.70 9.01 9.24
C CYS A 304 -6.13 10.36 8.77
N SER A 305 -6.12 11.36 9.65
CA SER A 305 -5.63 12.71 9.30
C SER A 305 -4.14 12.74 8.98
N PHE A 306 -3.28 12.10 9.79
CA PHE A 306 -1.86 12.04 9.44
C PHE A 306 -1.58 11.03 8.32
N VAL A 307 -2.33 9.93 8.24
CA VAL A 307 -2.20 8.93 7.16
C VAL A 307 -2.47 9.58 5.81
N MET A 308 -3.53 10.38 5.67
CA MET A 308 -3.85 11.05 4.40
C MET A 308 -2.78 12.09 4.01
N LYS A 309 -2.15 12.75 4.98
CA LYS A 309 -1.01 13.64 4.73
C LYS A 309 0.21 12.88 4.24
N ASP A 310 0.54 11.76 4.89
CA ASP A 310 1.68 10.93 4.51
C ASP A 310 1.44 10.24 3.14
N PHE A 311 0.20 9.82 2.88
CA PHE A 311 -0.23 9.32 1.58
C PHE A 311 -0.04 10.36 0.47
N THR A 312 -0.32 11.65 0.75
CA THR A 312 -0.09 12.72 -0.23
C THR A 312 1.40 12.85 -0.59
N ILE A 313 2.30 12.70 0.40
CA ILE A 313 3.77 12.71 0.17
C ILE A 313 4.19 11.51 -0.70
N LEU A 314 3.66 10.33 -0.39
CA LEU A 314 3.90 9.11 -1.17
C LEU A 314 3.43 9.26 -2.62
N LEU A 315 2.21 9.74 -2.80
CA LEU A 315 1.60 9.97 -4.10
C LEU A 315 2.40 10.99 -4.92
N GLU A 316 2.78 12.12 -4.33
CA GLU A 316 3.57 13.13 -5.01
C GLU A 316 4.91 12.57 -5.51
N ARG A 317 5.60 11.80 -4.66
CA ARG A 317 6.86 11.14 -5.04
C ARG A 317 6.65 10.12 -6.15
N PHE A 318 5.61 9.30 -6.05
CA PHE A 318 5.24 8.33 -7.08
C PHE A 318 4.98 9.02 -8.43
N MET A 319 4.21 10.11 -8.44
CA MET A 319 3.91 10.88 -9.64
C MET A 319 5.17 11.51 -10.24
N ARG A 320 6.05 12.09 -9.42
CA ARG A 320 7.34 12.65 -9.87
C ARG A 320 8.22 11.59 -10.52
N LYS A 321 8.37 10.41 -9.89
CA LYS A 321 9.15 9.30 -10.47
C LYS A 321 8.52 8.78 -11.76
N SER A 322 7.19 8.62 -11.79
CA SER A 322 6.46 8.16 -12.99
C SER A 322 6.66 9.12 -14.17
N LEU A 323 6.59 10.43 -13.92
CA LEU A 323 6.84 11.45 -14.94
C LEU A 323 8.29 11.40 -15.44
N GLN A 324 9.27 11.26 -14.55
CA GLN A 324 10.68 11.15 -14.92
C GLN A 324 10.94 9.91 -15.77
N SER A 325 10.37 8.76 -15.41
CA SER A 325 10.45 7.54 -16.20
C SER A 325 9.83 7.73 -17.58
N PHE A 326 8.64 8.34 -17.66
CA PHE A 326 7.96 8.64 -18.94
C PHE A 326 8.79 9.57 -19.83
N MET A 327 9.34 10.65 -19.27
CA MET A 327 10.21 11.58 -20.02
C MET A 327 11.49 10.90 -20.49
N THR A 328 12.06 10.01 -19.68
CA THR A 328 13.27 9.26 -20.05
C THR A 328 12.98 8.33 -21.23
N ILE A 329 11.87 7.59 -21.19
CA ILE A 329 11.44 6.71 -22.29
C ILE A 329 11.27 7.50 -23.60
N ASN A 330 10.67 8.69 -23.55
CA ASN A 330 10.46 9.50 -24.76
C ASN A 330 11.71 10.21 -25.29
N LYS A 331 12.81 10.28 -24.53
CA LYS A 331 14.11 10.75 -25.05
C LYS A 331 14.83 9.70 -25.91
N PHE A 332 14.38 8.45 -25.86
CA PHE A 332 14.94 7.33 -26.64
C PHE A 332 14.06 6.93 -27.84
N LYS A 333 13.03 7.71 -28.17
CA LYS A 333 12.28 7.61 -29.43
C LYS A 333 12.78 8.66 -30.40
#